data_AF-W2MS73-F1
#
_entry.id   AF-W2MS73-F1
#
_cell.length_a   1.000
_cell.length_b   1.000
_cell.length_c   1.000
_cell.angle_alpha   90.00
_cell.angle_beta   90.00
_cell.angle_gamma   90.00
#
_symmetry.space_group_name_H-M   'P 1'
#
loop_
_entity.id
_entity.type
_entity.pdbx_description
1 polymer ?
#
loop_
_entity_poly.entity_id
_entity_poly.type
_entity_poly.pdbx_seq_one_letter_code
_entity_poly.pdbx_strand_id
1 'polypeptide(L)'
;MKSEGVNVAPYIYNVVINVCSKANDPAAFKDGAYKVYQDMKQANASSKQRKKSDSGEPIYSAMIKLCSKAQDFDACKTIVAEMEAAKVEPKLRTFGPLLQAHSDAGNLDKCIWVHEKLLSYELELTEDDYVALLRACVKTGNSERFYAFLESFIDEIWQPNLSTWDVLKDWFNSEAAQVDGRKWRITEGTVSKEGVCSVTGDQLQSVELSAEVTTELLAKIEKLVRTDEKRMAQWDEFKQWLEEFGPFDVVIDAANVGYCNQNFDGGGFNYAQIELMVQHYEVQDKKVLIVLHERRTSDEEVPAEHRAQIAEWRASHKMFNCQYGNNDDWYWLYTAVKLGGRTLMVSNDEMRDHHFQMIHNRAFRRWKERHQVHYQVHGSRVTVDEPLPYSARPQRVGDNWHFPAADTAADDSGTTETASAQVADRKWLCVELAPVN
;
A
#
# COMPACT_ATOMS: atom_id res chain seq x y z
N MET A 1 4.16 33.15 34.59
CA MET A 1 5.28 33.28 33.61
C MET A 1 5.45 34.70 33.08
N LYS A 2 4.67 35.18 32.10
CA LYS A 2 4.89 36.53 31.53
C LYS A 2 4.60 37.68 32.50
N SER A 3 3.53 37.57 33.28
CA SER A 3 3.22 38.52 34.37
C SER A 3 4.32 38.60 35.44
N GLU A 4 5.19 37.60 35.50
CA GLU A 4 6.32 37.49 36.43
C GLU A 4 7.67 37.79 35.74
N GLY A 5 7.66 38.24 34.48
CA GLY A 5 8.87 38.59 33.73
C GLY A 5 9.72 37.40 33.27
N VAL A 6 9.20 36.17 33.32
CA VAL A 6 9.94 34.97 32.90
C VAL A 6 10.10 34.94 31.38
N ASN A 7 11.34 34.79 30.91
CA ASN A 7 11.64 34.59 29.50
C ASN A 7 11.17 33.19 29.05
N VAL A 8 10.19 33.13 28.15
CA VAL A 8 9.59 31.88 27.68
C VAL A 8 10.38 31.37 26.47
N ALA A 9 11.00 30.20 26.61
CA ALA A 9 11.74 29.57 25.53
C ALA A 9 10.80 29.15 24.36
N PRO A 10 11.26 29.21 23.08
CA PRO A 10 10.44 28.90 21.91
C PRO A 10 9.69 27.56 21.97
N TYR A 11 10.33 26.50 22.46
CA TYR A 11 9.72 25.18 22.56
C TYR A 11 8.51 25.12 23.50
N ILE A 12 8.43 26.04 24.49
CA ILE A 12 7.32 26.06 25.46
C ILE A 12 6.01 26.45 24.76
N TYR A 13 6.05 27.38 23.80
CA TYR A 13 4.88 27.73 22.99
C TYR A 13 4.33 26.49 22.26
N ASN A 14 5.22 25.68 21.69
CA ASN A 14 4.85 24.45 20.97
C ASN A 14 4.19 23.44 21.90
N VAL A 15 4.75 23.26 23.11
CA VAL A 15 4.18 22.35 24.11
C VAL A 15 2.78 22.79 24.51
N VAL A 16 2.59 24.07 24.85
CA VAL A 16 1.28 24.59 25.29
C VAL A 16 0.22 24.41 24.20
N ILE A 17 0.52 24.82 22.96
CA ILE A 17 -0.44 24.69 21.85
C ILE A 17 -0.75 23.21 21.55
N ASN A 18 0.25 22.33 21.59
CA ASN A 18 0.05 20.89 21.41
C ASN A 18 -0.77 20.25 22.53
N VAL A 19 -0.64 20.72 23.77
CA VAL A 19 -1.47 20.25 24.88
C VAL A 19 -2.91 20.69 24.68
N CYS A 20 -3.14 21.95 24.30
CA CYS A 20 -4.48 22.45 23.97
C CYS A 20 -5.13 21.62 22.85
N SER A 21 -4.38 21.30 21.78
CA SER A 21 -4.91 20.55 20.63
C SER A 21 -5.17 19.06 20.91
N LYS A 22 -4.72 18.55 22.07
CA LYS A 22 -4.95 17.20 22.57
C LYS A 22 -5.91 17.13 23.75
N ALA A 23 -6.47 18.26 24.19
CA ALA A 23 -7.49 18.28 25.23
C ALA A 23 -8.74 17.50 24.80
N ASN A 24 -9.54 17.04 25.76
CA ASN A 24 -10.82 16.38 25.47
C ASN A 24 -11.81 17.30 24.74
N ASP A 25 -11.77 18.60 25.06
CA ASP A 25 -12.46 19.66 24.34
C ASP A 25 -11.45 20.69 23.82
N PRO A 26 -10.85 20.46 22.63
CA PRO A 26 -9.90 21.41 22.05
C PRO A 26 -10.54 22.77 21.73
N ALA A 27 -11.84 22.80 21.42
CA ALA A 27 -12.52 24.03 21.02
C ALA A 27 -12.54 25.07 22.14
N ALA A 28 -12.73 24.64 23.39
CA ALA A 28 -12.69 25.50 24.57
C ALA A 28 -11.34 26.23 24.77
N PHE A 29 -10.24 25.64 24.31
CA PHE A 29 -8.89 26.21 24.47
C PHE A 29 -8.44 27.05 23.27
N LYS A 30 -9.26 27.19 22.21
CA LYS A 30 -8.91 27.92 20.99
C LYS A 30 -8.41 29.33 21.28
N ASP A 31 -9.17 30.12 22.05
CA ASP A 31 -8.83 31.53 22.30
C ASP A 31 -7.55 31.68 23.13
N GLY A 32 -7.34 30.79 24.10
CA GLY A 32 -6.10 30.74 24.89
C GLY A 32 -4.90 30.36 24.04
N ALA A 33 -5.03 29.33 23.21
CA ALA A 33 -4.00 28.90 22.28
C ALA A 33 -3.66 29.97 21.24
N TYR A 34 -4.68 30.70 20.74
CA TYR A 34 -4.47 31.80 19.80
C TYR A 34 -3.68 32.95 20.42
N LYS A 35 -3.94 33.28 21.70
CA LYS A 35 -3.12 34.26 22.45
C LYS A 35 -1.67 33.80 22.56
N VAL A 36 -1.45 32.53 22.93
CA VAL A 36 -0.11 31.93 23.00
C VAL A 36 0.60 31.95 21.64
N TYR A 37 -0.14 31.70 20.56
CA TYR A 37 0.37 31.75 19.19
C TYR A 37 0.76 33.18 18.75
N GLN A 38 -0.06 34.18 19.03
CA GLN A 38 0.28 35.58 18.75
C GLN A 38 1.48 36.06 19.57
N ASP A 39 1.54 35.66 20.83
CA ASP A 39 2.67 35.92 21.72
C ASP A 39 3.99 35.35 21.19
N MET A 40 3.94 34.12 20.68
CA MET A 40 5.07 33.47 20.01
C MET A 40 5.52 34.26 18.79
N LYS A 41 4.58 34.72 17.94
CA LYS A 41 4.87 35.53 16.75
C LYS A 41 5.56 36.85 17.12
N GLN A 42 5.09 37.54 18.15
CA GLN A 42 5.70 38.77 18.63
C GLN A 42 7.11 38.55 19.20
N ALA A 43 7.31 37.47 19.96
CA ALA A 43 8.62 37.10 20.49
C ALA A 43 9.61 36.78 19.34
N ASN A 44 9.15 36.05 18.32
CA ASN A 44 9.96 35.72 17.14
C ASN A 44 10.31 36.96 16.31
N ALA A 45 9.39 37.93 16.17
CA ALA A 45 9.65 39.18 15.47
C ALA A 45 10.67 40.09 16.20
N SER A 46 10.75 39.99 17.53
CA SER A 46 11.63 40.81 18.38
C SER A 46 13.06 40.27 18.48
N SER A 47 13.29 39.00 18.11
CA SER A 47 14.61 38.36 18.18
C SER A 47 15.48 38.76 16.98
N LYS A 48 16.57 39.50 17.24
CA LYS A 48 17.52 39.98 16.19
C LYS A 48 18.38 38.86 15.57
N GLN A 49 18.31 37.62 16.05
CA GLN A 49 18.96 36.48 15.40
C GLN A 49 17.99 35.82 14.41
N ARG A 50 18.10 36.20 13.13
CA ARG A 50 17.52 35.47 11.99
C ARG A 50 18.20 34.10 11.82
N LYS A 51 18.03 33.18 12.78
CA LYS A 51 18.04 31.76 12.43
C LYS A 51 16.65 31.43 11.91
N LYS A 52 16.60 30.72 10.78
CA LYS A 52 15.41 30.17 10.11
C LYS A 52 14.33 29.88 11.16
N SER A 53 13.21 30.60 11.11
CA SER A 53 12.21 30.62 12.18
C SER A 53 11.83 29.21 12.60
N ASP A 54 11.99 28.89 13.88
CA ASP A 54 11.69 27.59 14.47
C ASP A 54 10.18 27.37 14.71
N SER A 55 9.33 28.10 13.96
CA SER A 55 7.89 27.81 13.86
C SER A 55 7.72 26.57 12.99
N GLY A 56 8.05 25.41 13.54
CA GLY A 56 7.91 24.14 12.82
C GLY A 56 6.45 23.85 12.47
N GLU A 57 6.26 22.99 11.48
CA GLU A 57 4.96 22.40 11.09
C GLU A 57 4.07 21.97 12.27
N PRO A 58 4.57 21.41 13.40
CA PRO A 58 3.71 21.01 14.52
C PRO A 58 2.80 22.11 15.07
N ILE A 59 3.24 23.37 15.08
CA ILE A 59 2.49 24.49 15.65
C ILE A 59 1.30 24.83 14.76
N TYR A 60 1.54 24.95 13.44
CA TYR A 60 0.51 25.21 12.45
C TYR A 60 -0.53 24.09 12.46
N SER A 61 -0.09 22.83 12.48
CA SER A 61 -0.96 21.66 12.57
C SER A 61 -1.82 21.67 13.83
N ALA A 62 -1.24 22.01 14.99
CA ALA A 62 -1.99 22.07 16.24
C ALA A 62 -3.01 23.22 16.26
N MET A 63 -2.65 24.39 15.73
CA MET A 63 -3.56 25.53 15.60
C MET A 63 -4.70 25.26 14.62
N ILE A 64 -4.41 24.68 13.45
CA ILE A 64 -5.43 24.28 12.47
C ILE A 64 -6.37 23.24 13.10
N LYS A 65 -5.84 22.24 13.81
CA LYS A 65 -6.67 21.26 14.53
C LYS A 65 -7.61 21.92 15.54
N LEU A 66 -7.12 22.86 16.34
CA LEU A 66 -7.91 23.62 17.31
C LEU A 66 -9.03 24.41 16.64
N CYS A 67 -8.69 25.21 15.63
CA CYS A 67 -9.66 26.02 14.89
C CYS A 67 -10.69 25.14 14.15
N SER A 68 -10.26 24.00 13.60
CA SER A 68 -11.15 23.05 12.92
C SER A 68 -12.17 22.44 13.88
N LYS A 69 -11.73 22.03 15.09
CA LYS A 69 -12.63 21.51 16.13
C LYS A 69 -13.57 22.58 16.68
N ALA A 70 -13.15 23.84 16.69
CA ALA A 70 -14.00 24.98 17.03
C ALA A 70 -14.90 25.47 15.87
N GLN A 71 -14.84 24.83 14.69
CA GLN A 71 -15.51 25.25 13.46
C GLN A 71 -15.20 26.71 13.04
N ASP A 72 -14.04 27.23 13.46
CA ASP A 72 -13.53 28.54 13.05
C ASP A 72 -12.73 28.40 11.76
N PHE A 73 -13.47 28.23 10.65
CA PHE A 73 -12.88 27.95 9.34
C PHE A 73 -12.10 29.14 8.76
N ASP A 74 -12.43 30.37 9.16
CA ASP A 74 -11.70 31.54 8.70
C ASP A 74 -10.34 31.64 9.39
N ALA A 75 -10.26 31.36 10.70
CA ALA A 75 -8.97 31.21 11.37
C ALA A 75 -8.13 30.08 10.76
N CYS A 76 -8.74 28.95 10.39
CA CYS A 76 -8.04 27.86 9.70
C CYS A 76 -7.37 28.35 8.40
N LYS A 77 -8.11 29.06 7.54
CA LYS A 77 -7.56 29.61 6.28
C LYS A 77 -6.43 30.59 6.53
N THR A 78 -6.56 31.46 7.53
CA THR A 78 -5.49 32.41 7.89
C THR A 78 -4.23 31.66 8.32
N ILE A 79 -4.35 30.65 9.19
CA ILE A 79 -3.19 29.88 9.66
C ILE A 79 -2.54 29.08 8.52
N VAL A 80 -3.33 28.51 7.60
CA VAL A 80 -2.80 27.84 6.40
C VAL A 80 -2.03 28.82 5.52
N ALA A 81 -2.57 30.01 5.25
CA ALA A 81 -1.88 31.03 4.46
C ALA A 81 -0.58 31.50 5.12
N GLU A 82 -0.56 31.61 6.46
CA GLU A 82 0.66 31.94 7.21
C GLU A 82 1.71 30.83 7.10
N MET A 83 1.30 29.57 7.16
CA MET A 83 2.19 28.40 7.00
C MET A 83 2.81 28.36 5.60
N GLU A 84 1.99 28.58 4.56
CA GLU A 84 2.43 28.65 3.16
C GLU A 84 3.42 29.80 2.93
N ALA A 85 3.12 31.00 3.47
CA ALA A 85 4.00 32.16 3.39
C ALA A 85 5.34 31.92 4.12
N ALA A 86 5.33 31.14 5.19
CA ALA A 86 6.52 30.71 5.91
C ALA A 86 7.30 29.57 5.20
N LYS A 87 6.77 29.04 4.09
CA LYS A 87 7.32 27.88 3.36
C LYS A 87 7.51 26.66 4.27
N VAL A 88 6.58 26.45 5.18
CA VAL A 88 6.54 25.28 6.05
C VAL A 88 5.71 24.21 5.36
N GLU A 89 6.32 23.06 5.08
CA GLU A 89 5.63 21.94 4.43
C GLU A 89 4.63 21.30 5.40
N PRO A 90 3.35 21.18 5.02
CA PRO A 90 2.35 20.51 5.83
C PRO A 90 2.55 19.00 5.83
N LYS A 91 1.88 18.34 6.77
CA LYS A 91 1.74 16.89 6.82
C LYS A 91 0.26 16.52 6.80
N LEU A 92 -0.05 15.23 6.65
CA LEU A 92 -1.44 14.76 6.69
C LEU A 92 -2.18 15.23 7.96
N ARG A 93 -1.49 15.22 9.12
CA ARG A 93 -2.02 15.71 10.41
C ARG A 93 -2.39 17.19 10.43
N THR A 94 -1.91 17.98 9.46
CA THR A 94 -2.25 19.40 9.30
C THR A 94 -3.66 19.55 8.73
N PHE A 95 -3.99 18.77 7.70
CA PHE A 95 -5.22 18.91 6.93
C PHE A 95 -6.32 17.92 7.30
N GLY A 96 -5.99 16.72 7.78
CA GLY A 96 -6.98 15.69 8.18
C GLY A 96 -8.05 16.20 9.15
N PRO A 97 -7.71 16.90 10.25
CA PRO A 97 -8.71 17.48 11.15
C PRO A 97 -9.62 18.53 10.49
N LEU A 98 -9.08 19.28 9.53
CA LEU A 98 -9.83 20.30 8.79
C LEU A 98 -10.80 19.66 7.80
N LEU A 99 -10.36 18.61 7.11
CA LEU A 99 -11.21 17.80 6.24
C LEU A 99 -12.38 17.19 7.01
N GLN A 100 -12.09 16.56 8.15
CA GLN A 100 -13.13 15.98 9.01
C GLN A 100 -14.14 17.03 9.48
N ALA A 101 -13.66 18.20 9.94
CA ALA A 101 -14.54 19.28 10.40
C ALA A 101 -15.44 19.83 9.27
N HIS A 102 -14.92 19.97 8.05
CA HIS A 102 -15.72 20.38 6.90
C HIS A 102 -16.74 19.31 6.49
N SER A 103 -16.36 18.02 6.54
CA SER A 103 -17.26 16.89 6.27
C SER A 103 -18.39 16.82 7.30
N ASP A 104 -18.08 16.99 8.58
CA ASP A 104 -19.06 17.03 9.66
C ASP A 104 -20.07 18.18 9.47
N ALA A 105 -19.58 19.34 9.01
CA ALA A 105 -20.41 20.49 8.68
C ALA A 105 -21.14 20.39 7.31
N GLY A 106 -20.90 19.35 6.50
CA GLY A 106 -21.53 19.19 5.18
C GLY A 106 -20.99 20.14 4.09
N ASN A 107 -19.81 20.73 4.30
CA ASN A 107 -19.22 21.71 3.40
C ASN A 107 -18.40 21.03 2.29
N LEU A 108 -19.07 20.43 1.29
CA LEU A 108 -18.40 19.65 0.22
C LEU A 108 -17.33 20.45 -0.53
N ASP A 109 -17.61 21.68 -0.96
CA ASP A 109 -16.64 22.52 -1.69
C ASP A 109 -15.35 22.74 -0.90
N LYS A 110 -15.45 22.82 0.43
CA LYS A 110 -14.29 22.97 1.31
C LYS A 110 -13.55 21.65 1.49
N CYS A 111 -14.26 20.52 1.52
CA CYS A 111 -13.62 19.20 1.51
C CYS A 111 -12.81 18.99 0.22
N ILE A 112 -13.37 19.38 -0.93
CA ILE A 112 -12.67 19.33 -2.23
C ILE A 112 -11.41 20.21 -2.20
N TRP A 113 -11.51 21.44 -1.68
CA TRP A 113 -10.35 22.31 -1.53
C TRP A 113 -9.24 21.70 -0.64
N VAL A 114 -9.61 21.06 0.47
CA VAL A 114 -8.63 20.36 1.33
C VAL A 114 -8.01 19.17 0.59
N HIS A 115 -8.80 18.41 -0.17
CA HIS A 115 -8.32 17.29 -0.98
C HIS A 115 -7.31 17.75 -2.04
N GLU A 116 -7.62 18.82 -2.78
CA GLU A 116 -6.69 19.42 -3.76
C GLU A 116 -5.38 19.87 -3.10
N LYS A 117 -5.45 20.42 -1.88
CA LYS A 117 -4.26 20.76 -1.10
C LYS A 117 -3.44 19.53 -0.75
N LEU A 118 -4.06 18.46 -0.23
CA LEU A 118 -3.38 17.20 0.09
C LEU A 118 -2.63 16.65 -1.13
N LEU A 119 -3.27 16.61 -2.29
CA LEU A 119 -2.66 16.15 -3.54
C LEU A 119 -1.50 17.06 -3.99
N SER A 120 -1.66 18.39 -3.87
CA SER A 120 -0.60 19.35 -4.27
C SER A 120 0.68 19.24 -3.43
N TYR A 121 0.59 18.67 -2.23
CA TYR A 121 1.72 18.39 -1.35
C TYR A 121 2.16 16.91 -1.41
N GLU A 122 1.64 16.12 -2.35
CA GLU A 122 1.95 14.70 -2.51
C GLU A 122 1.71 13.90 -1.21
N LEU A 123 0.69 14.29 -0.44
CA LEU A 123 0.34 13.63 0.81
C LEU A 123 -0.61 12.46 0.53
N GLU A 124 -0.20 11.24 0.90
CA GLU A 124 -1.06 10.06 0.81
C GLU A 124 -2.23 10.14 1.80
N LEU A 125 -3.46 10.00 1.29
CA LEU A 125 -4.66 9.94 2.12
C LEU A 125 -4.78 8.61 2.85
N THR A 126 -5.38 8.67 4.05
CA THR A 126 -5.81 7.49 4.80
C THR A 126 -7.27 7.15 4.51
N GLU A 127 -7.71 5.99 4.99
CA GLU A 127 -9.11 5.58 4.90
C GLU A 127 -10.06 6.62 5.52
N ASP A 128 -9.73 7.16 6.69
CA ASP A 128 -10.55 8.16 7.39
C ASP A 128 -10.72 9.45 6.55
N ASP A 129 -9.69 9.85 5.81
CA ASP A 129 -9.74 11.03 4.94
C ASP A 129 -10.72 10.80 3.77
N TYR A 130 -10.68 9.62 3.15
CA TYR A 130 -11.64 9.24 2.11
C TYR A 130 -13.07 9.11 2.66
N VAL A 131 -13.24 8.51 3.84
CA VAL A 131 -14.54 8.43 4.51
C VAL A 131 -15.12 9.82 4.77
N ALA A 132 -14.29 10.79 5.17
CA ALA A 132 -14.72 12.17 5.31
C ALA A 132 -15.19 12.79 3.98
N LEU A 133 -14.46 12.56 2.87
CA LEU A 133 -14.86 13.02 1.54
C LEU A 133 -16.18 12.39 1.08
N LEU A 134 -16.29 11.07 1.16
CA LEU A 134 -17.50 10.32 0.80
C LEU A 134 -18.69 10.78 1.64
N ARG A 135 -18.52 10.95 2.96
CA ARG A 135 -19.59 11.41 3.86
C ARG A 135 -20.09 12.81 3.50
N ALA A 136 -19.21 13.72 3.06
CA ALA A 136 -19.61 15.05 2.61
C ALA A 136 -20.47 14.97 1.33
N CYS A 137 -20.14 14.05 0.42
CA CYS A 137 -20.95 13.78 -0.77
C CYS A 137 -22.31 13.16 -0.43
N VAL A 138 -22.38 12.24 0.54
CA VAL A 138 -23.65 11.67 1.04
C VAL A 138 -24.57 12.78 1.55
N LYS A 139 -24.05 13.68 2.40
CA LYS A 139 -24.83 14.79 2.97
C LYS A 139 -25.36 15.78 1.94
N THR A 140 -24.63 15.97 0.84
CA THR A 140 -24.98 16.93 -0.21
C THR A 140 -25.70 16.29 -1.40
N GLY A 141 -25.80 14.96 -1.46
CA GLY A 141 -26.35 14.24 -2.59
C GLY A 141 -25.53 14.39 -3.89
N ASN A 142 -24.24 14.75 -3.80
CA ASN A 142 -23.42 15.00 -4.98
C ASN A 142 -22.84 13.68 -5.53
N SER A 143 -23.51 13.11 -6.54
CA SER A 143 -23.15 11.82 -7.13
C SER A 143 -21.84 11.84 -7.91
N GLU A 144 -21.61 12.89 -8.69
CA GLU A 144 -20.38 13.05 -9.49
C GLU A 144 -19.13 12.98 -8.59
N ARG A 145 -19.12 13.75 -7.49
CA ARG A 145 -18.00 13.75 -6.55
C ARG A 145 -17.93 12.49 -5.71
N PHE A 146 -19.07 11.90 -5.34
CA PHE A 146 -19.08 10.63 -4.62
C PHE A 146 -18.34 9.56 -5.42
N TYR A 147 -18.72 9.34 -6.68
CA TYR A 147 -18.10 8.31 -7.50
C TYR A 147 -16.65 8.66 -7.85
N ALA A 148 -16.31 9.93 -8.09
CA ALA A 148 -14.91 10.33 -8.29
C ALA A 148 -14.01 9.99 -7.08
N PHE A 149 -14.49 10.25 -5.85
CA PHE A 149 -13.75 9.86 -4.65
C PHE A 149 -13.78 8.36 -4.39
N LEU A 150 -14.85 7.66 -4.77
CA LEU A 150 -14.95 6.21 -4.64
C LEU A 150 -13.93 5.50 -5.55
N GLU A 151 -13.73 5.96 -6.78
CA GLU A 151 -12.70 5.43 -7.69
C GLU A 151 -11.30 5.59 -7.08
N SER A 152 -10.97 6.77 -6.55
CA SER A 152 -9.70 6.98 -5.83
C SER A 152 -9.60 6.13 -4.56
N PHE A 153 -10.71 5.93 -3.85
CA PHE A 153 -10.76 5.09 -2.66
C PHE A 153 -10.48 3.63 -2.96
N ILE A 154 -11.08 3.04 -4.01
CA ILE A 154 -10.84 1.64 -4.37
C ILE A 154 -9.40 1.41 -4.86
N ASP A 155 -8.78 2.45 -5.41
CA ASP A 155 -7.36 2.44 -5.80
C ASP A 155 -6.40 2.59 -4.62
N GLU A 156 -6.83 3.12 -3.48
CA GLU A 156 -5.93 3.40 -2.36
C GLU A 156 -6.18 2.47 -1.16
N ILE A 157 -7.42 2.09 -0.91
CA ILE A 157 -7.87 1.35 0.27
C ILE A 157 -8.21 -0.09 -0.10
N TRP A 158 -7.42 -1.03 0.42
CA TRP A 158 -7.53 -2.43 -0.01
C TRP A 158 -8.63 -3.19 0.69
N GLN A 159 -8.80 -2.96 1.99
CA GLN A 159 -9.83 -3.64 2.76
C GLN A 159 -10.43 -2.60 3.71
N PRO A 160 -11.59 -2.04 3.32
CA PRO A 160 -12.27 -1.09 4.17
C PRO A 160 -12.60 -1.68 5.54
N ASN A 161 -12.42 -0.86 6.57
CA ASN A 161 -12.94 -1.13 7.90
C ASN A 161 -14.47 -1.26 7.86
N LEU A 162 -15.04 -2.04 8.79
CA LEU A 162 -16.49 -2.22 8.85
C LEU A 162 -17.24 -0.89 9.08
N SER A 163 -16.65 0.07 9.80
CA SER A 163 -17.21 1.42 9.96
C SER A 163 -17.24 2.22 8.66
N THR A 164 -16.37 1.92 7.70
CA THR A 164 -16.38 2.54 6.37
C THR A 164 -17.54 2.05 5.52
N TRP A 165 -18.04 0.84 5.78
CA TRP A 165 -19.25 0.35 5.11
C TRP A 165 -20.47 1.20 5.43
N ASP A 166 -20.52 1.85 6.60
CA ASP A 166 -21.66 2.69 6.97
C ASP A 166 -21.84 3.85 5.99
N VAL A 167 -20.75 4.54 5.60
CA VAL A 167 -20.86 5.64 4.61
C VAL A 167 -21.22 5.15 3.21
N LEU A 168 -20.77 3.94 2.83
CA LEU A 168 -21.16 3.31 1.56
C LEU A 168 -22.64 2.92 1.57
N LYS A 169 -23.10 2.31 2.67
CA LYS A 169 -24.50 1.94 2.90
C LYS A 169 -25.41 3.17 2.87
N ASP A 170 -25.00 4.26 3.52
CA ASP A 170 -25.75 5.52 3.50
C ASP A 170 -25.88 6.07 2.08
N TRP A 171 -24.81 6.05 1.28
CA TRP A 171 -24.86 6.48 -0.11
C TRP A 171 -25.80 5.63 -0.95
N PHE A 172 -25.60 4.31 -0.99
CA PHE A 172 -26.33 3.43 -1.89
C PHE A 172 -27.82 3.30 -1.53
N ASN A 173 -28.21 3.61 -0.28
CA ASN A 173 -29.61 3.74 0.13
C ASN A 173 -30.24 5.11 -0.19
N SER A 174 -29.46 6.11 -0.58
CA SER A 174 -29.94 7.47 -0.86
C SER A 174 -30.64 7.59 -2.21
N GLU A 175 -31.49 8.61 -2.36
CA GLU A 175 -32.10 8.95 -3.65
C GLU A 175 -31.07 9.39 -4.69
N ALA A 176 -30.00 10.07 -4.25
CA ALA A 176 -28.94 10.57 -5.11
C ALA A 176 -28.11 9.46 -5.78
N ALA A 177 -28.10 8.25 -5.20
CA ALA A 177 -27.40 7.10 -5.77
C ALA A 177 -28.23 6.34 -6.83
N GLN A 178 -29.54 6.59 -6.93
CA GLN A 178 -30.41 5.85 -7.85
C GLN A 178 -30.01 6.09 -9.31
N VAL A 179 -30.11 5.03 -10.12
CA VAL A 179 -29.81 5.07 -11.56
C VAL A 179 -31.11 4.84 -12.32
N ASP A 180 -31.56 5.83 -13.07
CA ASP A 180 -32.84 5.78 -13.82
C ASP A 180 -34.04 5.35 -12.95
N GLY A 181 -34.08 5.80 -11.70
CA GLY A 181 -35.12 5.46 -10.71
C GLY A 181 -34.98 4.05 -10.09
N ARG A 182 -33.95 3.29 -10.45
CA ARG A 182 -33.63 1.99 -9.87
C ARG A 182 -32.83 2.19 -8.58
N LYS A 183 -33.19 1.43 -7.55
CA LYS A 183 -32.51 1.41 -6.25
C LYS A 183 -31.42 0.36 -6.23
N TRP A 184 -30.40 0.60 -5.40
CA TRP A 184 -29.42 -0.41 -5.07
C TRP A 184 -29.95 -1.35 -3.98
N ARG A 185 -29.61 -2.62 -4.07
CA ARG A 185 -29.78 -3.61 -3.02
C ARG A 185 -28.42 -3.86 -2.41
N ILE A 186 -28.35 -3.81 -1.08
CA ILE A 186 -27.12 -3.97 -0.32
C ILE A 186 -27.24 -5.24 0.51
N THR A 187 -26.30 -6.16 0.32
CA THR A 187 -26.31 -7.47 0.98
C THR A 187 -24.90 -7.81 1.43
N GLU A 188 -24.75 -8.36 2.63
CA GLU A 188 -23.46 -8.94 3.07
C GLU A 188 -23.39 -10.40 2.63
N GLY A 189 -22.24 -10.81 2.09
CA GLY A 189 -21.99 -12.18 1.63
C GLY A 189 -20.53 -12.59 1.77
N THR A 190 -20.16 -13.65 1.06
CA THR A 190 -18.79 -14.18 1.00
C THR A 190 -18.37 -14.37 -0.46
N VAL A 191 -17.08 -14.64 -0.66
CA VAL A 191 -16.51 -14.96 -1.98
C VAL A 191 -15.83 -16.32 -1.88
N SER A 192 -16.10 -17.21 -2.84
CA SER A 192 -15.49 -18.54 -2.86
C SER A 192 -13.99 -18.47 -3.12
N LYS A 193 -13.27 -19.59 -2.91
CA LYS A 193 -11.82 -19.67 -3.23
C LYS A 193 -11.52 -19.42 -4.70
N GLU A 194 -12.49 -19.69 -5.57
CA GLU A 194 -12.42 -19.45 -7.01
C GLU A 194 -12.75 -18.01 -7.39
N GLY A 195 -13.19 -17.17 -6.42
CA GLY A 195 -13.51 -15.76 -6.64
C GLY A 195 -14.96 -15.48 -7.00
N VAL A 196 -15.89 -16.40 -6.73
CA VAL A 196 -17.31 -16.20 -7.04
C VAL A 196 -18.05 -15.60 -5.86
N CYS A 197 -18.70 -14.46 -6.07
CA CYS A 197 -19.53 -13.78 -5.07
C CYS A 197 -20.82 -14.56 -4.77
N SER A 198 -21.09 -14.83 -3.48
CA SER A 198 -22.27 -15.59 -3.05
C SER A 198 -23.60 -14.85 -3.23
N VAL A 199 -23.56 -13.52 -3.39
CA VAL A 199 -24.75 -12.66 -3.52
C VAL A 199 -25.09 -12.45 -4.99
N THR A 200 -24.14 -11.92 -5.75
CA THR A 200 -24.37 -11.48 -7.13
C THR A 200 -24.04 -12.55 -8.16
N GLY A 201 -23.27 -13.59 -7.77
CA GLY A 201 -22.74 -14.59 -8.70
C GLY A 201 -21.56 -14.09 -9.56
N ASP A 202 -21.11 -12.84 -9.34
CA ASP A 202 -20.01 -12.26 -10.10
C ASP A 202 -18.70 -12.98 -9.85
N GLN A 203 -17.92 -13.16 -10.91
CA GLN A 203 -16.53 -13.59 -10.84
C GLN A 203 -15.66 -12.36 -10.56
N LEU A 204 -15.15 -12.26 -9.33
CA LEU A 204 -14.23 -11.20 -8.95
C LEU A 204 -12.93 -11.32 -9.75
N GLN A 205 -12.36 -10.15 -10.03
CA GLN A 205 -11.18 -10.00 -10.85
C GLN A 205 -9.95 -9.91 -9.96
N SER A 206 -8.81 -10.33 -10.49
CA SER A 206 -7.54 -9.92 -9.92
C SER A 206 -7.10 -8.61 -10.56
N VAL A 207 -7.12 -7.56 -9.75
CA VAL A 207 -6.78 -6.20 -10.15
C VAL A 207 -5.27 -6.07 -10.27
N GLU A 208 -4.80 -5.79 -11.49
CA GLU A 208 -3.39 -5.56 -11.81
C GLU A 208 -2.92 -4.18 -11.35
N LEU A 209 -1.61 -4.01 -11.25
CA LEU A 209 -1.02 -2.68 -11.23
C LEU A 209 -1.31 -1.96 -12.56
N SER A 210 -1.56 -0.65 -12.51
CA SER A 210 -1.67 0.14 -13.74
C SER A 210 -0.34 0.12 -14.50
N ALA A 211 -0.38 0.40 -15.81
CA ALA A 211 0.82 0.41 -16.65
C ALA A 211 1.83 1.47 -16.17
N GLU A 212 1.34 2.61 -15.70
CA GLU A 212 2.14 3.72 -15.16
C GLU A 212 2.86 3.28 -13.88
N VAL A 213 2.12 2.70 -12.93
CA VAL A 213 2.66 2.23 -11.66
C VAL A 213 3.66 1.09 -11.87
N THR A 214 3.38 0.18 -12.80
CA THR A 214 4.28 -0.90 -13.19
C THR A 214 5.59 -0.34 -13.77
N THR A 215 5.48 0.63 -14.68
CA THR A 215 6.64 1.30 -15.29
C THR A 215 7.50 2.01 -14.23
N GLU A 216 6.89 2.72 -13.29
CA GLU A 216 7.60 3.37 -12.19
C GLU A 216 8.33 2.37 -11.29
N LEU A 217 7.68 1.25 -10.95
CA LEU A 217 8.29 0.21 -10.12
C LEU A 217 9.49 -0.43 -10.83
N LEU A 218 9.35 -0.76 -12.12
CA LEU A 218 10.45 -1.30 -12.94
C LEU A 218 11.61 -0.30 -13.05
N ALA A 219 11.33 0.99 -13.24
CA ALA A 219 12.34 2.03 -13.30
C ALA A 219 13.10 2.19 -11.97
N LYS A 220 12.40 2.06 -10.84
CA LYS A 220 13.02 2.07 -9.49
C LYS A 220 13.95 0.88 -9.31
N ILE A 221 13.50 -0.33 -9.66
CA ILE A 221 14.34 -1.55 -9.61
C ILE A 221 15.58 -1.36 -10.48
N GLU A 222 15.40 -0.92 -11.72
CA GLU A 222 16.49 -0.73 -12.67
C GLU A 222 17.54 0.27 -12.15
N LYS A 223 17.10 1.36 -11.52
CA LYS A 223 18.00 2.34 -10.90
C LYS A 223 18.84 1.74 -9.76
N LEU A 224 18.30 0.78 -9.01
CA LEU A 224 19.00 0.15 -7.88
C LEU A 224 20.03 -0.89 -8.34
N VAL A 225 19.81 -1.53 -9.48
CA VAL A 225 20.75 -2.54 -10.03
C VAL A 225 21.88 -1.89 -10.82
N ARG A 226 21.58 -0.83 -11.59
CA ARG A 226 22.51 -0.19 -12.51
C ARG A 226 23.47 0.78 -11.80
N THR A 227 24.33 0.24 -10.92
CA THR A 227 25.27 1.04 -10.12
C THR A 227 26.64 1.23 -10.76
N ASP A 228 27.04 0.33 -11.66
CA ASP A 228 28.32 0.36 -12.36
C ASP A 228 28.22 -0.35 -13.73
N GLU A 229 29.23 -0.15 -14.60
CA GLU A 229 29.24 -0.67 -15.97
C GLU A 229 29.06 -2.19 -16.05
N LYS A 230 29.66 -2.95 -15.13
CA LYS A 230 29.56 -4.42 -15.13
C LYS A 230 28.13 -4.86 -14.82
N ARG A 231 27.50 -4.26 -13.80
CA ARG A 231 26.10 -4.58 -13.46
C ARG A 231 25.13 -4.13 -14.55
N MET A 232 25.37 -2.97 -15.15
CA MET A 232 24.57 -2.49 -16.28
C MET A 232 24.60 -3.47 -17.46
N ALA A 233 25.78 -3.98 -17.82
CA ALA A 233 25.93 -4.94 -18.90
C ALA A 233 25.15 -6.24 -18.62
N GLN A 234 25.29 -6.83 -17.42
CA GLN A 234 24.53 -8.04 -17.09
C GLN A 234 23.02 -7.76 -17.01
N TRP A 235 22.61 -6.59 -16.53
CA TRP A 235 21.19 -6.23 -16.47
C TRP A 235 20.57 -6.12 -17.86
N ASP A 236 21.28 -5.52 -18.82
CA ASP A 236 20.82 -5.43 -20.21
C ASP A 236 20.79 -6.80 -20.89
N GLU A 237 21.80 -7.65 -20.65
CA GLU A 237 21.81 -9.05 -21.09
C GLU A 237 20.60 -9.81 -20.54
N PHE A 238 20.32 -9.67 -19.23
CA PHE A 238 19.18 -10.31 -18.59
C PHE A 238 17.85 -9.86 -19.19
N LYS A 239 17.66 -8.56 -19.40
CA LYS A 239 16.43 -8.04 -20.02
C LYS A 239 16.22 -8.60 -21.42
N GLN A 240 17.28 -8.67 -22.23
CA GLN A 240 17.23 -9.26 -23.58
C GLN A 240 16.92 -10.76 -23.51
N TRP A 241 17.60 -11.48 -22.61
CA TRP A 241 17.38 -12.90 -22.37
C TRP A 241 15.93 -13.20 -21.97
N LEU A 242 15.34 -12.37 -21.10
CA LEU A 242 13.96 -12.53 -20.65
C LEU A 242 12.94 -12.30 -21.79
N GLU A 243 13.22 -11.38 -22.73
CA GLU A 243 12.39 -11.19 -23.93
C GLU A 243 12.49 -12.38 -24.90
N GLU A 244 13.69 -12.96 -25.04
CA GLU A 244 13.93 -14.07 -25.96
C GLU A 244 13.35 -15.39 -25.47
N PHE A 245 13.54 -15.70 -24.18
CA PHE A 245 13.20 -17.00 -23.59
C PHE A 245 11.95 -16.98 -22.72
N GLY A 246 11.34 -15.81 -22.49
CA GLY A 246 10.03 -15.70 -21.85
C GLY A 246 8.86 -16.10 -22.76
N PRO A 247 7.62 -15.75 -22.39
CA PRO A 247 7.20 -15.46 -21.02
C PRO A 247 7.36 -16.70 -20.12
N PHE A 248 7.50 -16.50 -18.82
CA PHE A 248 7.51 -17.55 -17.81
C PHE A 248 6.24 -17.44 -16.96
N ASP A 249 5.69 -18.58 -16.54
CA ASP A 249 4.54 -18.61 -15.62
C ASP A 249 4.96 -18.47 -14.16
N VAL A 250 6.16 -18.95 -13.82
CA VAL A 250 6.67 -19.03 -12.44
C VAL A 250 8.12 -18.60 -12.44
N VAL A 251 8.48 -17.70 -11.53
CA VAL A 251 9.88 -17.39 -11.20
C VAL A 251 10.18 -17.87 -9.78
N ILE A 252 11.26 -18.62 -9.63
CA ILE A 252 11.69 -19.19 -8.36
C ILE A 252 12.90 -18.41 -7.84
N ASP A 253 12.75 -17.86 -6.64
CA ASP A 253 13.87 -17.42 -5.81
C ASP A 253 14.58 -18.68 -5.28
N ALA A 254 15.52 -19.19 -6.08
CA ALA A 254 16.15 -20.47 -5.79
C ALA A 254 17.15 -20.38 -4.63
N ALA A 255 17.64 -19.18 -4.30
CA ALA A 255 18.41 -18.98 -3.09
C ALA A 255 17.53 -19.25 -1.86
N ASN A 256 16.35 -18.64 -1.81
CA ASN A 256 15.39 -18.84 -0.72
C ASN A 256 14.93 -20.30 -0.62
N VAL A 257 14.55 -20.93 -1.75
CA VAL A 257 14.16 -22.34 -1.78
C VAL A 257 15.30 -23.25 -1.32
N GLY A 258 16.52 -23.06 -1.82
CA GLY A 258 17.66 -23.92 -1.49
C GLY A 258 18.15 -23.82 -0.05
N TYR A 259 17.87 -22.71 0.66
CA TYR A 259 18.19 -22.56 2.09
C TYR A 259 17.00 -22.85 3.02
N CYS A 260 15.83 -23.17 2.48
CA CYS A 260 14.64 -23.40 3.30
C CYS A 260 14.85 -24.56 4.28
N ASN A 261 14.69 -24.26 5.57
CA ASN A 261 14.90 -25.19 6.69
C ASN A 261 16.31 -25.82 6.75
N GLN A 262 17.35 -25.12 6.29
CA GLN A 262 18.74 -25.61 6.31
C GLN A 262 19.60 -25.08 7.48
N ASN A 263 19.01 -24.35 8.42
CA ASN A 263 19.72 -23.76 9.58
C ASN A 263 19.95 -24.77 10.72
N PHE A 264 20.57 -25.91 10.44
CA PHE A 264 20.95 -26.94 11.42
C PHE A 264 22.41 -27.38 11.23
N ASP A 265 22.99 -28.08 12.21
CA ASP A 265 24.38 -28.54 12.13
C ASP A 265 24.59 -29.50 10.94
N GLY A 266 25.42 -29.10 9.98
CA GLY A 266 25.64 -29.82 8.71
C GLY A 266 24.61 -29.52 7.62
N GLY A 267 23.67 -28.62 7.86
CA GLY A 267 22.76 -28.09 6.85
C GLY A 267 23.50 -27.25 5.81
N GLY A 268 23.08 -27.36 4.56
CA GLY A 268 23.74 -26.74 3.41
C GLY A 268 22.75 -26.38 2.32
N PHE A 269 23.24 -25.80 1.24
CA PHE A 269 22.38 -25.42 0.11
C PHE A 269 21.80 -26.67 -0.57
N ASN A 270 20.47 -26.73 -0.71
CA ASN A 270 19.76 -27.93 -1.12
C ASN A 270 19.20 -27.80 -2.55
N TYR A 271 19.93 -28.34 -3.52
CA TYR A 271 19.52 -28.35 -4.93
C TYR A 271 18.30 -29.22 -5.21
N ALA A 272 18.10 -30.29 -4.43
CA ALA A 272 16.94 -31.17 -4.59
C ALA A 272 15.63 -30.46 -4.22
N GLN A 273 15.64 -29.52 -3.26
CA GLN A 273 14.47 -28.70 -2.96
C GLN A 273 14.05 -27.82 -4.13
N ILE A 274 15.02 -27.23 -4.83
CA ILE A 274 14.76 -26.41 -6.04
C ILE A 274 14.14 -27.29 -7.13
N GLU A 275 14.69 -28.47 -7.37
CA GLU A 275 14.15 -29.43 -8.35
C GLU A 275 12.72 -29.84 -8.04
N LEU A 276 12.41 -30.17 -6.78
CA LEU A 276 11.06 -30.54 -6.39
C LEU A 276 10.07 -29.39 -6.66
N MET A 277 10.49 -28.15 -6.47
CA MET A 277 9.68 -26.97 -6.78
C MET A 277 9.48 -26.79 -8.29
N VAL A 278 10.54 -26.96 -9.09
CA VAL A 278 10.47 -26.92 -10.56
C VAL A 278 9.51 -27.99 -11.07
N GLN A 279 9.69 -29.24 -10.64
CA GLN A 279 8.83 -30.36 -11.02
C GLN A 279 7.37 -30.14 -10.60
N HIS A 280 7.13 -29.57 -9.42
CA HIS A 280 5.77 -29.24 -8.96
C HIS A 280 5.01 -28.39 -9.96
N TYR A 281 5.67 -27.42 -10.60
CA TYR A 281 5.07 -26.54 -11.59
C TYR A 281 5.09 -27.12 -13.01
N GLU A 282 6.18 -27.78 -13.43
CA GLU A 282 6.26 -28.35 -14.79
C GLU A 282 5.20 -29.44 -15.03
N VAL A 283 4.83 -30.25 -14.03
CA VAL A 283 3.73 -31.23 -14.18
C VAL A 283 2.35 -30.58 -14.37
N GLN A 284 2.23 -29.28 -14.10
CA GLN A 284 1.04 -28.46 -14.32
C GLN A 284 1.13 -27.67 -15.64
N ASP A 285 2.08 -28.01 -16.53
CA ASP A 285 2.33 -27.35 -17.81
C ASP A 285 2.74 -25.86 -17.64
N LYS A 286 3.43 -25.54 -16.54
CA LYS A 286 3.93 -24.20 -16.24
C LYS A 286 5.39 -24.04 -16.64
N LYS A 287 5.71 -22.95 -17.33
CA LYS A 287 7.08 -22.61 -17.70
C LYS A 287 7.79 -21.88 -16.56
N VAL A 288 8.86 -22.48 -16.04
CA VAL A 288 9.57 -22.03 -14.83
C VAL A 288 10.87 -21.31 -15.18
N LEU A 289 11.14 -20.20 -14.48
CA LEU A 289 12.45 -19.54 -14.42
C LEU A 289 13.06 -19.72 -13.04
N ILE A 290 14.28 -20.23 -13.00
CA ILE A 290 15.14 -20.34 -11.82
C ILE A 290 16.11 -19.15 -11.86
N VAL A 291 16.07 -18.30 -10.83
CA VAL A 291 17.06 -17.23 -10.65
C VAL A 291 17.98 -17.61 -9.50
N LEU A 292 19.28 -17.70 -9.78
CA LEU A 292 20.27 -18.08 -8.76
C LEU A 292 21.65 -17.49 -9.04
N HIS A 293 22.29 -16.94 -8.02
CA HIS A 293 23.65 -16.40 -8.12
C HIS A 293 24.71 -17.46 -8.56
N GLU A 294 25.69 -17.06 -9.37
CA GLU A 294 26.74 -17.93 -9.95
C GLU A 294 27.62 -18.67 -8.94
N ARG A 295 27.89 -18.09 -7.75
CA ARG A 295 28.52 -18.77 -6.59
C ARG A 295 27.84 -20.07 -6.18
N ARG A 296 26.57 -20.28 -6.55
CA ARG A 296 25.82 -21.50 -6.26
C ARG A 296 25.63 -22.38 -7.49
N THR A 297 26.22 -22.02 -8.63
CA THR A 297 26.04 -22.75 -9.88
C THR A 297 27.35 -23.02 -10.63
N SER A 298 28.50 -22.55 -10.14
CA SER A 298 29.81 -22.92 -10.67
C SER A 298 30.17 -24.37 -10.31
N ASP A 299 30.82 -25.08 -11.24
CA ASP A 299 31.16 -26.51 -11.05
C ASP A 299 32.04 -26.75 -9.80
N GLU A 300 32.84 -25.77 -9.41
CA GLU A 300 33.70 -25.83 -8.22
C GLU A 300 32.89 -25.83 -6.91
N GLU A 301 31.77 -25.12 -6.88
CA GLU A 301 30.91 -24.95 -5.70
C GLU A 301 29.76 -25.97 -5.67
N VAL A 302 29.35 -26.48 -6.84
CA VAL A 302 28.23 -27.41 -6.98
C VAL A 302 28.70 -28.85 -6.73
N PRO A 303 28.04 -29.60 -5.83
CA PRO A 303 28.28 -31.03 -5.64
C PRO A 303 28.15 -31.81 -6.95
N ALA A 304 29.03 -32.78 -7.18
CA ALA A 304 29.13 -33.49 -8.47
C ALA A 304 27.81 -34.11 -8.94
N GLU A 305 26.97 -34.57 -8.01
CA GLU A 305 25.66 -35.17 -8.29
C GLU A 305 24.65 -34.18 -8.91
N HIS A 306 24.79 -32.87 -8.66
CA HIS A 306 23.88 -31.83 -9.15
C HIS A 306 24.40 -31.09 -10.40
N ARG A 307 25.67 -31.28 -10.81
CA ARG A 307 26.25 -30.54 -11.94
C ARG A 307 25.53 -30.78 -13.26
N ALA A 308 25.17 -32.03 -13.54
CA ALA A 308 24.44 -32.37 -14.77
C ALA A 308 23.06 -31.70 -14.84
N GLN A 309 22.39 -31.61 -13.69
CA GLN A 309 21.09 -30.96 -13.56
C GLN A 309 21.18 -29.45 -13.79
N ILE A 310 22.16 -28.76 -13.19
CA ILE A 310 22.36 -27.33 -13.43
C ILE A 310 22.73 -27.05 -14.90
N ALA A 311 23.53 -27.91 -15.52
CA ALA A 311 23.84 -27.81 -16.94
C ALA A 311 22.59 -27.97 -17.82
N GLU A 312 21.70 -28.90 -17.48
CA GLU A 312 20.41 -29.07 -18.16
C GLU A 312 19.53 -27.83 -18.00
N TRP A 313 19.38 -27.30 -16.78
CA TRP A 313 18.57 -26.10 -16.54
C TRP A 313 19.05 -24.88 -17.35
N ARG A 314 20.36 -24.73 -17.53
CA ARG A 314 20.94 -23.70 -18.39
C ARG A 314 20.67 -23.96 -19.87
N ALA A 315 20.90 -25.19 -20.33
CA ALA A 315 20.72 -25.58 -21.72
C ALA A 315 19.25 -25.49 -22.17
N SER A 316 18.31 -25.70 -21.26
CA SER A 316 16.88 -25.58 -21.51
C SER A 316 16.35 -24.15 -21.33
N HIS A 317 17.23 -23.17 -21.06
CA HIS A 317 16.86 -21.78 -20.77
C HIS A 317 15.86 -21.60 -19.63
N LYS A 318 15.87 -22.50 -18.64
CA LYS A 318 15.04 -22.38 -17.43
C LYS A 318 15.79 -21.78 -16.24
N MET A 319 17.09 -21.50 -16.38
CA MET A 319 17.91 -20.88 -15.35
C MET A 319 18.64 -19.65 -15.88
N PHE A 320 18.57 -18.57 -15.10
CA PHE A 320 19.44 -17.40 -15.27
C PHE A 320 20.38 -17.26 -14.07
N ASN A 321 21.67 -17.03 -14.34
CA ASN A 321 22.69 -16.90 -13.31
C ASN A 321 23.17 -15.47 -13.11
N CYS A 322 22.92 -14.91 -11.92
CA CYS A 322 23.41 -13.59 -11.54
C CYS A 322 24.91 -13.63 -11.24
N GLN A 323 25.69 -12.74 -11.84
CA GLN A 323 27.15 -12.71 -11.69
C GLN A 323 27.55 -12.12 -10.33
N TYR A 324 28.80 -12.37 -9.94
CA TYR A 324 29.38 -11.84 -8.71
C TYR A 324 29.21 -10.32 -8.60
N GLY A 325 28.59 -9.91 -7.50
CA GLY A 325 28.32 -8.52 -7.16
C GLY A 325 26.89 -8.07 -7.46
N ASN A 326 26.12 -8.88 -8.19
CA ASN A 326 24.68 -8.68 -8.36
C ASN A 326 23.90 -9.43 -7.28
N ASN A 327 22.83 -8.81 -6.80
CA ASN A 327 21.85 -9.48 -5.95
C ASN A 327 20.79 -10.12 -6.85
N ASP A 328 20.59 -11.43 -6.73
CA ASP A 328 19.58 -12.21 -7.44
C ASP A 328 18.15 -11.75 -7.14
N ASP A 329 17.93 -11.11 -5.99
CA ASP A 329 16.66 -10.51 -5.59
C ASP A 329 16.03 -9.62 -6.66
N TRP A 330 16.85 -8.79 -7.29
CA TRP A 330 16.37 -7.85 -8.29
C TRP A 330 15.93 -8.52 -9.58
N TYR A 331 16.50 -9.69 -9.92
CA TYR A 331 16.25 -10.38 -11.18
C TYR A 331 14.94 -11.15 -11.15
N TRP A 332 14.68 -11.91 -10.07
CA TRP A 332 13.39 -12.57 -9.92
C TRP A 332 12.28 -11.53 -9.69
N LEU A 333 12.55 -10.45 -8.95
CA LEU A 333 11.57 -9.40 -8.72
C LEU A 333 11.21 -8.69 -10.04
N TYR A 334 12.21 -8.27 -10.81
CA TYR A 334 11.99 -7.63 -12.11
C TYR A 334 11.20 -8.53 -13.05
N THR A 335 11.50 -9.84 -13.08
CA THR A 335 10.77 -10.80 -13.90
C THR A 335 9.28 -10.79 -13.57
N ALA A 336 8.94 -10.99 -12.30
CA ALA A 336 7.54 -11.11 -11.91
C ALA A 336 6.78 -9.77 -11.99
N VAL A 337 7.44 -8.62 -11.83
CA VAL A 337 6.82 -7.30 -12.09
C VAL A 337 6.62 -7.08 -13.60
N LYS A 338 7.62 -7.40 -14.43
CA LYS A 338 7.60 -7.14 -15.88
C LYS A 338 6.59 -8.02 -16.61
N LEU A 339 6.57 -9.31 -16.28
CA LEU A 339 5.64 -10.25 -16.90
C LEU A 339 4.21 -9.99 -16.40
N GLY A 340 4.04 -9.47 -15.18
CA GLY A 340 2.75 -9.13 -14.60
C GLY A 340 1.78 -10.32 -14.64
N GLY A 341 0.48 -10.03 -14.70
CA GLY A 341 -0.51 -11.08 -14.90
C GLY A 341 -0.53 -12.08 -13.74
N ARG A 342 -0.65 -13.37 -14.07
CA ARG A 342 -0.57 -14.46 -13.09
C ARG A 342 0.84 -15.08 -13.00
N THR A 343 1.88 -14.31 -13.28
CA THR A 343 3.27 -14.78 -13.08
C THR A 343 3.49 -14.98 -11.59
N LEU A 344 3.73 -16.22 -11.16
CA LEU A 344 3.96 -16.55 -9.77
C LEU A 344 5.43 -16.31 -9.39
N MET A 345 5.67 -15.77 -8.20
CA MET A 345 6.99 -15.58 -7.61
C MET A 345 7.09 -16.46 -6.36
N VAL A 346 7.91 -17.50 -6.41
CA VAL A 346 8.06 -18.46 -5.31
C VAL A 346 9.17 -17.97 -4.39
N SER A 347 8.81 -17.46 -3.22
CA SER A 347 9.74 -17.09 -2.14
C SER A 347 9.00 -16.97 -0.81
N ASN A 348 9.63 -17.46 0.26
CA ASN A 348 9.18 -17.25 1.64
C ASN A 348 9.76 -15.97 2.26
N ASP A 349 10.54 -15.18 1.51
CA ASP A 349 11.04 -13.91 2.01
C ASP A 349 9.91 -12.88 2.14
N GLU A 350 9.79 -12.25 3.30
CA GLU A 350 8.79 -11.20 3.51
C GLU A 350 9.17 -9.86 2.85
N MET A 351 10.38 -9.77 2.29
CA MET A 351 10.93 -8.61 1.61
C MET A 351 10.92 -7.38 2.52
N ARG A 352 11.32 -7.59 3.79
CA ARG A 352 11.31 -6.58 4.87
C ARG A 352 12.65 -5.89 5.10
N ASP A 353 13.69 -6.35 4.42
CA ASP A 353 15.05 -5.85 4.61
C ASP A 353 15.22 -4.40 4.06
N HIS A 354 16.36 -3.79 4.36
CA HIS A 354 16.65 -2.43 3.89
C HIS A 354 16.73 -2.31 2.36
N HIS A 355 17.01 -3.40 1.63
CA HIS A 355 17.06 -3.37 0.17
C HIS A 355 15.67 -3.18 -0.42
N PHE A 356 14.67 -3.93 0.07
CA PHE A 356 13.29 -3.81 -0.37
C PHE A 356 12.59 -2.55 0.14
N GLN A 357 12.99 -2.00 1.29
CA GLN A 357 12.46 -0.71 1.79
C GLN A 357 12.59 0.44 0.78
N MET A 358 13.58 0.39 -0.12
CA MET A 358 13.79 1.41 -1.15
C MET A 358 12.72 1.44 -2.24
N ILE A 359 11.99 0.34 -2.42
CA ILE A 359 10.87 0.22 -3.38
C ILE A 359 9.52 -0.01 -2.70
N HIS A 360 9.53 -0.16 -1.37
CA HIS A 360 8.36 -0.50 -0.59
C HIS A 360 7.37 0.67 -0.52
N ASN A 361 6.38 0.64 -1.39
CA ASN A 361 5.22 1.51 -1.40
C ASN A 361 3.94 0.66 -1.48
N ARG A 362 2.77 1.32 -1.52
CA ARG A 362 1.48 0.61 -1.69
C ARG A 362 1.53 -0.33 -2.89
N ALA A 363 2.01 0.13 -4.05
CA ALA A 363 2.11 -0.66 -5.28
C ALA A 363 2.95 -1.94 -5.14
N PHE A 364 4.12 -1.90 -4.48
CA PHE A 364 4.93 -3.08 -4.26
C PHE A 364 4.21 -4.13 -3.42
N ARG A 365 3.50 -3.69 -2.37
CA ARG A 365 2.67 -4.61 -1.59
C ARG A 365 1.48 -5.15 -2.39
N ARG A 366 0.90 -4.36 -3.30
CA ARG A 366 -0.14 -4.83 -4.24
C ARG A 366 0.36 -5.93 -5.15
N TRP A 367 1.56 -5.74 -5.68
CA TRP A 367 2.25 -6.76 -6.45
C TRP A 367 2.53 -8.00 -5.59
N LYS A 368 3.06 -7.82 -4.37
CA LYS A 368 3.38 -8.94 -3.47
C LYS A 368 2.18 -9.86 -3.21
N GLU A 369 1.03 -9.31 -2.82
CA GLU A 369 -0.21 -10.07 -2.56
C GLU A 369 -0.62 -10.95 -3.76
N ARG A 370 -0.35 -10.47 -4.97
CA ARG A 370 -0.80 -11.10 -6.22
C ARG A 370 0.16 -12.15 -6.76
N HIS A 371 1.45 -11.96 -6.53
CA HIS A 371 2.50 -12.73 -7.18
C HIS A 371 3.22 -13.67 -6.22
N GLN A 372 3.33 -13.33 -4.93
CA GLN A 372 4.11 -14.11 -3.98
C GLN A 372 3.43 -15.43 -3.61
N VAL A 373 4.13 -16.53 -3.86
CA VAL A 373 3.78 -17.87 -3.42
C VAL A 373 4.65 -18.24 -2.23
N HIS A 374 3.99 -18.53 -1.11
CA HIS A 374 4.64 -19.15 0.03
C HIS A 374 4.68 -20.67 -0.16
N TYR A 375 5.66 -21.32 0.46
CA TYR A 375 5.81 -22.77 0.30
C TYR A 375 6.37 -23.44 1.55
N GLN A 376 6.15 -24.75 1.65
CA GLN A 376 6.78 -25.63 2.62
C GLN A 376 7.33 -26.85 1.90
N VAL A 377 8.52 -27.29 2.31
CA VAL A 377 9.14 -28.51 1.79
C VAL A 377 9.35 -29.49 2.94
N HIS A 378 8.73 -30.66 2.82
CA HIS A 378 8.82 -31.75 3.80
C HIS A 378 9.24 -33.04 3.10
N GLY A 379 10.52 -33.42 3.25
CA GLY A 379 11.09 -34.55 2.54
C GLY A 379 11.00 -34.35 1.02
N SER A 380 10.30 -35.24 0.33
CA SER A 380 10.07 -35.17 -1.12
C SER A 380 8.75 -34.48 -1.52
N ARG A 381 8.04 -33.86 -0.56
CA ARG A 381 6.76 -33.20 -0.81
C ARG A 381 6.90 -31.70 -0.70
N VAL A 382 6.36 -31.01 -1.70
CA VAL A 382 6.20 -29.55 -1.72
C VAL A 382 4.71 -29.24 -1.54
N THR A 383 4.42 -28.26 -0.69
CA THR A 383 3.11 -27.63 -0.59
C THR A 383 3.28 -26.14 -0.79
N VAL A 384 2.46 -25.56 -1.66
CA VAL A 384 2.47 -24.13 -1.98
C VAL A 384 1.17 -23.48 -1.51
N ASP A 385 1.26 -22.24 -1.07
CA ASP A 385 0.15 -21.34 -0.77
C ASP A 385 0.19 -20.24 -1.84
N GLU A 386 -0.56 -20.48 -2.93
CA GLU A 386 -0.64 -19.54 -4.05
C GLU A 386 -1.59 -18.39 -3.75
N PRO A 387 -1.32 -17.19 -4.30
CA PRO A 387 -2.27 -16.09 -4.32
C PRO A 387 -3.65 -16.50 -4.84
N LEU A 388 -4.68 -15.87 -4.29
CA LEU A 388 -6.05 -16.06 -4.75
C LEU A 388 -6.18 -15.66 -6.23
N PRO A 389 -7.09 -16.29 -6.99
CA PRO A 389 -7.34 -15.92 -8.38
C PRO A 389 -8.03 -14.56 -8.54
N TYR A 390 -8.38 -13.90 -7.43
CA TYR A 390 -9.00 -12.59 -7.38
C TYR A 390 -8.30 -11.71 -6.34
N SER A 391 -8.42 -10.39 -6.49
CA SER A 391 -7.89 -9.45 -5.49
C SER A 391 -8.95 -9.21 -4.44
N ALA A 392 -8.60 -9.38 -3.17
CA ALA A 392 -9.55 -9.14 -2.08
C ALA A 392 -9.63 -7.65 -1.74
N ARG A 393 -10.17 -6.88 -2.70
CA ARG A 393 -10.25 -5.42 -2.67
C ARG A 393 -11.58 -4.88 -3.19
N PRO A 394 -11.95 -3.64 -2.82
CA PRO A 394 -13.01 -2.92 -3.47
C PRO A 394 -12.88 -2.99 -4.99
N GLN A 395 -13.93 -3.45 -5.64
CA GLN A 395 -13.95 -3.56 -7.10
C GLN A 395 -15.38 -3.46 -7.61
N ARG A 396 -15.49 -3.08 -8.87
CA ARG A 396 -16.75 -3.01 -9.60
C ARG A 396 -16.74 -4.07 -10.70
N VAL A 397 -17.73 -4.97 -10.69
CA VAL A 397 -17.93 -5.98 -11.73
C VAL A 397 -19.25 -5.69 -12.44
N GLY A 398 -19.16 -5.23 -13.69
CA GLY A 398 -20.31 -4.70 -14.40
C GLY A 398 -20.91 -3.50 -13.66
N ASP A 399 -22.17 -3.62 -13.25
CA ASP A 399 -22.85 -2.61 -12.44
C ASP A 399 -22.75 -2.85 -10.94
N ASN A 400 -22.26 -4.02 -10.51
CA ASN A 400 -22.24 -4.39 -9.10
C ASN A 400 -20.94 -3.95 -8.44
N TRP A 401 -21.02 -3.54 -7.18
CA TRP A 401 -19.86 -3.21 -6.35
C TRP A 401 -19.65 -4.27 -5.27
N HIS A 402 -18.39 -4.57 -4.98
CA HIS A 402 -17.97 -5.54 -3.99
C HIS A 402 -16.89 -4.92 -3.11
N PHE A 403 -17.16 -4.78 -1.81
CA PHE A 403 -16.20 -4.25 -0.84
C PHE A 403 -15.88 -5.31 0.22
N PRO A 404 -14.64 -5.80 0.31
CA PRO A 404 -14.24 -6.73 1.37
C PRO A 404 -14.16 -6.02 2.72
N ALA A 405 -14.35 -6.77 3.80
CA ALA A 405 -14.02 -6.29 5.14
C ALA A 405 -12.53 -6.45 5.41
N ALA A 406 -11.94 -5.53 6.17
CA ALA A 406 -10.63 -5.73 6.78
C ALA A 406 -10.63 -6.96 7.69
N ASP A 407 -9.57 -7.78 7.61
CA ASP A 407 -9.39 -8.88 8.54
C ASP A 407 -9.15 -8.34 9.96
N THR A 408 -10.10 -8.55 10.87
CA THR A 408 -9.98 -8.15 12.28
C THR A 408 -8.89 -8.92 13.05
N ALA A 409 -8.23 -9.89 12.42
CA ALA A 409 -7.24 -10.78 13.04
C ALA A 409 -5.77 -10.38 12.76
N ALA A 410 -5.51 -9.42 11.87
CA ALA A 410 -4.14 -9.12 11.42
C ALA A 410 -3.33 -8.21 12.37
N ASP A 411 -3.97 -7.57 13.34
CA ASP A 411 -3.31 -6.54 14.17
C ASP A 411 -2.80 -7.01 15.55
N ASP A 412 -3.01 -8.26 15.99
CA ASP A 412 -2.63 -8.64 17.37
C ASP A 412 -2.10 -10.07 17.61
N SER A 413 -1.79 -10.86 16.57
CA SER A 413 -1.14 -12.16 16.81
C SER A 413 -0.22 -12.56 15.66
N GLY A 414 1.08 -12.60 15.94
CA GLY A 414 2.12 -13.19 15.08
C GLY A 414 2.00 -14.72 14.97
N THR A 415 0.80 -15.22 14.66
CA THR A 415 0.51 -16.62 14.39
C THR A 415 0.23 -16.79 12.90
N THR A 416 1.10 -17.56 12.26
CA THR A 416 0.98 -18.10 10.91
C THR A 416 -0.18 -19.10 10.84
N GLU A 417 -1.41 -18.62 10.83
CA GLU A 417 -2.48 -19.36 10.16
C GLU A 417 -2.40 -18.99 8.68
N THR A 418 -2.39 -19.99 7.80
CA THR A 418 -2.26 -19.82 6.35
C THR A 418 -3.33 -18.86 5.83
N ALA A 419 -2.92 -17.84 5.08
CA ALA A 419 -3.80 -16.80 4.55
C ALA A 419 -4.99 -17.42 3.76
N SER A 420 -4.80 -18.58 3.13
CA SER A 420 -5.86 -19.29 2.40
C SER A 420 -7.00 -19.88 3.25
N ALA A 421 -6.86 -19.99 4.58
CA ALA A 421 -7.92 -20.48 5.47
C ALA A 421 -8.87 -19.35 5.94
N GLN A 422 -8.38 -18.12 6.08
CA GLN A 422 -9.18 -16.97 6.55
C GLN A 422 -9.99 -16.30 5.42
N VAL A 423 -9.69 -16.61 4.16
CA VAL A 423 -10.30 -15.95 2.99
C VAL A 423 -11.76 -16.35 2.75
N ALA A 424 -12.12 -17.62 2.97
CA ALA A 424 -13.44 -18.14 2.61
C ALA A 424 -14.59 -17.56 3.46
N ASP A 425 -14.27 -17.10 4.67
CA ASP A 425 -15.23 -16.52 5.63
C ASP A 425 -15.18 -14.98 5.66
N ARG A 426 -14.30 -14.35 4.88
CA ARG A 426 -14.25 -12.89 4.82
C ARG A 426 -15.59 -12.35 4.34
N LYS A 427 -16.13 -11.38 5.07
CA LYS A 427 -17.36 -10.70 4.69
C LYS A 427 -17.12 -9.73 3.54
N TRP A 428 -18.09 -9.67 2.64
CA TRP A 428 -18.13 -8.73 1.54
C TRP A 428 -19.44 -7.96 1.56
N LEU A 429 -19.37 -6.64 1.42
CA LEU A 429 -20.52 -5.81 1.12
C LEU A 429 -20.75 -5.83 -0.39
N CYS A 430 -21.85 -6.42 -0.81
CA CYS A 430 -22.25 -6.51 -2.21
C CYS A 430 -23.39 -5.53 -2.47
N VAL A 431 -23.22 -4.72 -3.52
CA VAL A 431 -24.18 -3.69 -3.92
C VAL A 431 -24.59 -3.95 -5.36
N GLU A 432 -25.83 -4.37 -5.56
CA GLU A 432 -26.39 -4.72 -6.87
C GLU A 432 -27.51 -3.75 -7.27
N LEU A 433 -27.54 -3.35 -8.54
CA LEU A 433 -28.60 -2.46 -9.02
C LEU A 433 -29.86 -3.29 -9.30
N ALA A 434 -30.98 -2.94 -8.67
CA ALA A 434 -32.23 -3.69 -8.85
C ALA A 434 -32.61 -3.80 -10.34
N PRO A 435 -33.14 -4.93 -10.82
CA PRO A 435 -33.50 -5.11 -12.23
C PRO A 435 -34.55 -4.09 -12.68
N VAL A 436 -34.58 -3.81 -13.99
CA VAL A 436 -35.64 -2.99 -14.59
C VAL A 436 -36.96 -3.79 -14.48
N ASN A 437 -37.97 -3.20 -13.84
CA ASN A 437 -39.30 -3.80 -13.72
C ASN A 437 -40.05 -3.85 -15.05
#